data_AF-A0A8J6YPM4-F1
#
_entry.id   AF-A0A8J6YPM4-F1
#
_cell.length_a   1.000
_cell.length_b   1.000
_cell.length_c   1.000
_cell.angle_alpha   90.00
_cell.angle_beta   90.00
_cell.angle_gamma   90.00
#
_symmetry.space_group_name_H-M   'P 1'
#
loop_
_entity.id
_entity.type
_entity.pdbx_description
1 polymer ?
#
loop_
_entity_poly.entity_id
_entity_poly.type
_entity_poly.pdbx_seq_one_letter_code
_entity_poly.pdbx_strand_id
1 'polypeptide(L)'
;EEGEEAFYCVVDLHAVTVPQNPEELREKTVEVAALYMACGLNPKKSTLFVQSHVPAHAELGWLLQCVARIGELNRMTQYKEKGEGKDTVNVGLYTYPVLMAADILLYQATHVPVGEDQKQHLELTRDIAERFNKQFGELFTLPVPMIGEVGARIMALDEPQKKMSKSAKNEMSRILLLDSPEMILKKIKRAVTDTENEIRYDPEKKPGISNLLSIYSLFSGESIEALERKYAGVQYGPFKNDLAEVITGSLSEIQRRYREVSREEVVASLNEGAEKASEVAEQTLRKARELFGFLPKTNQLLSEKM
;
A
#
# COMPACT_ATOMS: atom_id res chain seq x y z
N GLU A 1 13.29 -6.18 10.94
CA GLU A 1 14.09 -6.05 12.20
C GLU A 1 15.33 -5.20 11.93
N GLU A 2 16.20 -4.90 12.91
CA GLU A 2 17.50 -4.28 12.62
C GLU A 2 18.33 -5.22 11.72
N GLY A 3 18.54 -4.84 10.47
CA GLY A 3 19.41 -5.55 9.53
C GLY A 3 18.80 -5.90 8.17
N GLU A 4 17.50 -5.70 7.95
CA GLU A 4 16.87 -6.00 6.65
C GLU A 4 16.82 -4.77 5.74
N GLU A 5 17.32 -4.92 4.52
CA GLU A 5 17.20 -3.91 3.47
C GLU A 5 15.73 -3.79 3.05
N ALA A 6 15.14 -2.63 3.30
CA ALA A 6 13.72 -2.39 3.06
C ALA A 6 13.51 -1.26 2.04
N PHE A 7 12.65 -1.52 1.05
CA PHE A 7 12.27 -0.60 -0.01
C PHE A 7 10.84 -0.12 0.21
N TYR A 8 10.66 1.19 0.36
CA TYR A 8 9.37 1.85 0.49
C TYR A 8 9.15 2.72 -0.74
N CYS A 9 8.20 2.31 -1.57
CA CYS A 9 7.96 2.95 -2.87
C CYS A 9 6.67 3.77 -2.83
N VAL A 10 6.75 5.05 -3.21
CA VAL A 10 5.59 5.88 -3.52
C VAL A 10 5.21 5.61 -4.98
N VAL A 11 4.17 4.79 -5.16
CA VAL A 11 3.75 4.20 -6.43
C VAL A 11 2.89 5.12 -7.32
N ASP A 12 3.49 6.19 -7.83
CA ASP A 12 2.81 7.18 -8.66
C ASP A 12 2.44 6.66 -10.07
N LEU A 13 3.17 5.70 -10.64
CA LEU A 13 2.77 5.05 -11.90
C LEU A 13 1.49 4.21 -11.73
N HIS A 14 1.28 3.61 -10.55
CA HIS A 14 0.01 2.94 -10.24
C HIS A 14 -1.13 3.95 -10.02
N ALA A 15 -0.84 5.13 -9.47
CA ALA A 15 -1.87 6.14 -9.24
C ALA A 15 -2.55 6.60 -10.55
N VAL A 16 -1.80 6.66 -11.66
CA VAL A 16 -2.32 7.12 -12.96
C VAL A 16 -3.11 6.05 -13.73
N THR A 17 -3.35 4.85 -13.17
CA THR A 17 -4.28 3.86 -13.74
C THR A 17 -5.74 4.32 -13.65
N VAL A 18 -6.01 5.44 -12.98
CA VAL A 18 -7.27 6.19 -13.02
C VAL A 18 -6.94 7.68 -13.20
N PRO A 19 -7.87 8.52 -13.71
CA PRO A 19 -7.61 9.95 -13.89
C PRO A 19 -7.16 10.62 -12.58
N GLN A 20 -6.11 11.44 -12.68
CA GLN A 20 -5.55 12.22 -11.56
C GLN A 20 -5.48 13.70 -11.94
N ASN A 21 -5.68 14.58 -10.96
CA ASN A 21 -5.28 15.98 -11.11
C ASN A 21 -3.73 16.07 -10.99
N PRO A 22 -3.01 16.65 -11.97
CA PRO A 22 -1.55 16.70 -11.94
C PRO A 22 -0.95 17.48 -10.76
N GLU A 23 -1.60 18.55 -10.31
CA GLU A 23 -1.15 19.32 -9.15
C GLU A 23 -1.34 18.52 -7.87
N GLU A 24 -2.52 17.92 -7.71
CA GLU A 24 -2.81 17.08 -6.54
C GLU A 24 -1.91 15.85 -6.48
N LEU A 25 -1.62 15.19 -7.60
CA LEU A 25 -0.72 14.04 -7.64
C LEU A 25 0.68 14.41 -7.13
N ARG A 26 1.23 15.54 -7.59
CA ARG A 26 2.54 16.05 -7.13
C ARG A 26 2.56 16.30 -5.63
N GLU A 27 1.55 16.97 -5.11
CA GLU A 27 1.45 17.26 -3.68
C GLU A 27 1.24 15.98 -2.86
N LYS A 28 0.44 15.04 -3.35
CA LYS A 28 0.20 13.75 -2.67
C LYS A 28 1.43 12.84 -2.66
N THR A 29 2.28 12.88 -3.67
CA THR A 29 3.56 12.14 -3.65
C THR A 29 4.44 12.61 -2.49
N VAL A 30 4.58 13.93 -2.31
CA VAL A 30 5.35 14.51 -1.19
C VAL A 30 4.66 14.23 0.16
N GLU A 31 3.34 14.41 0.24
CA GLU A 31 2.56 14.14 1.47
C GLU A 31 2.73 12.69 1.94
N VAL A 32 2.67 11.72 1.03
CA VAL A 32 2.82 10.29 1.37
C VAL A 32 4.23 10.00 1.87
N ALA A 33 5.26 10.56 1.23
CA ALA A 33 6.65 10.39 1.67
C ALA A 33 6.89 11.03 3.06
N ALA A 34 6.38 12.25 3.27
CA ALA A 34 6.42 12.93 4.56
C ALA A 34 5.68 12.13 5.66
N LEU A 35 4.53 11.52 5.33
CA LEU A 35 3.79 10.66 6.24
C LEU A 35 4.57 9.38 6.59
N TYR A 36 5.26 8.76 5.65
CA TYR A 36 6.15 7.63 5.95
C TYR A 36 7.21 8.02 7.00
N MET A 37 7.90 9.13 6.78
CA MET A 37 8.90 9.66 7.71
C MET A 37 8.28 9.99 9.07
N ALA A 38 7.11 10.64 9.07
CA ALA A 38 6.37 10.99 10.27
C ALA A 38 5.84 9.77 11.05
N CYS A 39 5.65 8.63 10.40
CA CYS A 39 5.31 7.37 11.07
C CYS A 39 6.54 6.69 11.70
N GLY A 40 7.76 7.19 11.44
CA GLY A 40 9.00 6.69 12.01
C GLY A 40 9.90 5.96 11.02
N LEU A 41 9.55 5.94 9.72
CA LEU A 41 10.47 5.44 8.71
C LEU A 41 11.71 6.34 8.67
N ASN A 42 12.89 5.73 8.75
CA ASN A 42 14.16 6.45 8.68
C ASN A 42 14.81 6.23 7.30
N PRO A 43 14.84 7.26 6.41
CA PRO A 43 15.43 7.15 5.06
C PRO A 43 16.93 6.83 5.04
N LYS A 44 17.61 6.93 6.18
CA LYS A 44 19.02 6.51 6.32
C LYS A 44 19.18 5.02 6.57
N LYS A 45 18.14 4.35 7.08
CA LYS A 45 18.12 2.91 7.35
C LYS A 45 17.33 2.11 6.30
N SER A 46 16.45 2.77 5.54
CA SER A 46 15.60 2.15 4.52
C SER A 46 15.53 3.03 3.28
N THR A 47 15.25 2.44 2.13
CA THR A 47 15.19 3.16 0.85
C THR A 47 13.77 3.66 0.60
N LEU A 48 13.53 4.96 0.77
CA LEU A 48 12.25 5.62 0.45
C LEU A 48 12.37 6.37 -0.87
N PHE A 49 11.57 6.03 -1.88
CA PHE A 49 11.69 6.61 -3.21
C PHE A 49 10.34 6.72 -3.94
N VAL A 50 10.31 7.44 -5.06
CA VAL A 50 9.16 7.56 -5.96
C VAL A 50 9.34 6.60 -7.14
N GLN A 51 8.31 5.83 -7.46
CA GLN A 51 8.36 4.79 -8.50
C GLN A 51 8.80 5.33 -9.86
N SER A 52 8.22 6.45 -10.32
CA SER A 52 8.55 7.07 -11.61
C SER A 52 9.98 7.61 -11.70
N HIS A 53 10.67 7.80 -10.58
CA HIS A 53 12.08 8.23 -10.57
C HIS A 53 13.04 7.09 -10.91
N VAL A 54 12.56 5.84 -10.95
CA VAL A 54 13.35 4.65 -11.25
C VAL A 54 12.80 3.99 -12.53
N PRO A 55 13.36 4.30 -13.73
CA PRO A 55 12.81 3.85 -15.01
C PRO A 55 12.70 2.33 -15.15
N ALA A 56 13.51 1.58 -14.40
CA ALA A 56 13.53 0.13 -14.42
C ALA A 56 12.17 -0.51 -14.09
N HIS A 57 11.33 0.17 -13.30
CA HIS A 57 9.96 -0.29 -13.00
C HIS A 57 9.11 -0.41 -14.26
N ALA A 58 9.10 0.65 -15.07
CA ALA A 58 8.33 0.67 -16.31
C ALA A 58 8.88 -0.34 -17.33
N GLU A 59 10.20 -0.42 -17.45
CA GLU A 59 10.83 -1.32 -18.41
C GLU A 59 10.67 -2.80 -18.03
N LEU A 60 10.96 -3.18 -16.79
CA LEU A 60 10.71 -4.55 -16.35
C LEU A 60 9.20 -4.87 -16.41
N GLY A 61 8.34 -3.90 -16.07
CA GLY A 61 6.89 -4.03 -16.22
C GLY A 61 6.49 -4.43 -17.65
N TRP A 62 7.10 -3.82 -18.67
CA TRP A 62 6.89 -4.21 -20.07
C TRP A 62 7.38 -5.63 -20.37
N LEU A 63 8.59 -5.99 -19.92
CA LEU A 63 9.13 -7.34 -20.14
C LEU A 63 8.26 -8.41 -19.50
N LEU A 64 7.79 -8.19 -18.28
CA LEU A 64 6.93 -9.12 -17.58
C LEU A 64 5.53 -9.19 -18.22
N GLN A 65 5.05 -8.15 -18.90
CA GLN A 65 3.82 -8.23 -19.70
C GLN A 65 3.97 -9.21 -20.88
N CYS A 66 5.17 -9.40 -21.42
CA CYS A 66 5.46 -10.42 -22.43
C CYS A 66 5.52 -11.85 -21.86
N VAL A 67 5.49 -12.01 -20.52
CA VAL A 67 5.50 -13.30 -19.82
C VAL A 67 4.13 -13.62 -19.21
N ALA A 68 3.41 -12.61 -18.74
CA ALA A 68 2.07 -12.73 -18.19
C ALA A 68 1.04 -13.19 -19.24
N ARG A 69 -0.02 -13.88 -18.80
CA ARG A 69 -1.09 -14.36 -19.69
C ARG A 69 -2.37 -13.58 -19.45
N ILE A 70 -3.08 -13.26 -20.53
CA ILE A 70 -4.41 -12.61 -20.51
C ILE A 70 -5.38 -13.30 -19.54
N GLY A 71 -5.40 -14.64 -19.53
CA GLY A 71 -6.29 -15.40 -18.65
C GLY A 71 -6.05 -15.18 -17.16
N GLU A 72 -4.84 -14.79 -16.76
CA GLU A 72 -4.47 -14.50 -15.36
C GLU A 72 -5.02 -13.14 -14.94
N LEU A 73 -4.84 -12.14 -15.81
CA LEU A 73 -5.34 -10.79 -15.61
C LEU A 73 -6.88 -10.76 -15.59
N ASN A 74 -7.54 -11.56 -16.44
CA ASN A 74 -9.01 -11.70 -16.45
C ASN A 74 -9.61 -12.23 -15.14
N ARG A 75 -8.80 -12.91 -14.30
CA ARG A 75 -9.24 -13.46 -13.00
C ARG A 75 -9.01 -12.49 -11.85
N MET A 76 -8.35 -11.35 -12.07
CA MET A 76 -8.08 -10.37 -11.01
C MET A 76 -9.38 -9.73 -10.53
N THR A 77 -9.71 -9.92 -9.26
CA THR A 77 -10.97 -9.43 -8.66
C THR A 77 -10.98 -7.90 -8.65
N GLN A 78 -9.86 -7.28 -8.32
CA GLN A 78 -9.74 -5.82 -8.28
C GLN A 78 -9.96 -5.15 -9.64
N TYR A 79 -9.57 -5.79 -10.74
CA TYR A 79 -9.87 -5.27 -12.09
C TYR A 79 -11.37 -5.25 -12.34
N LYS A 80 -12.07 -6.34 -11.99
CA LYS A 80 -13.53 -6.45 -12.14
C LYS A 80 -14.26 -5.40 -11.30
N GLU A 81 -13.91 -5.31 -10.01
CA GLU A 81 -14.53 -4.36 -9.08
C GLU A 81 -14.28 -2.90 -9.47
N LYS A 82 -13.05 -2.54 -9.87
CA LYS A 82 -12.71 -1.15 -10.25
C LYS A 82 -13.18 -0.78 -11.66
N GLY A 83 -13.47 -1.77 -12.51
CA GLY A 83 -14.03 -1.60 -13.84
C GLY A 83 -15.57 -1.58 -13.86
N GLU A 84 -16.21 -2.10 -12.81
CA GLU A 84 -17.67 -2.16 -12.71
C GLU A 84 -18.31 -0.77 -12.80
N GLY A 85 -19.31 -0.63 -13.67
CA GLY A 85 -20.04 0.63 -13.88
C GLY A 85 -19.28 1.71 -14.66
N LYS A 86 -18.16 1.39 -15.31
CA LYS A 86 -17.43 2.32 -16.20
C LYS A 86 -17.64 1.95 -17.67
N ASP A 87 -18.00 2.95 -18.49
CA ASP A 87 -18.19 2.78 -19.94
C ASP A 87 -16.88 2.43 -20.67
N THR A 88 -15.74 2.88 -20.14
CA THR A 88 -14.41 2.52 -20.64
C THR A 88 -13.43 2.33 -19.48
N VAL A 89 -12.64 1.26 -19.56
CA VAL A 89 -11.56 0.96 -18.61
C VAL A 89 -10.25 1.08 -19.36
N ASN A 90 -9.30 1.85 -18.86
CA ASN A 90 -8.00 1.98 -19.50
C ASN A 90 -7.16 0.70 -19.32
N VAL A 91 -6.22 0.50 -20.25
CA VAL A 91 -5.33 -0.68 -20.24
C VAL A 91 -4.45 -0.73 -18.99
N GLY A 92 -4.06 0.43 -18.43
CA GLY A 92 -3.28 0.49 -17.20
C GLY A 92 -3.99 -0.20 -16.03
N LEU A 93 -5.30 -0.01 -15.87
CA LEU A 93 -6.07 -0.70 -14.82
C LEU A 93 -6.10 -2.23 -15.02
N TYR A 94 -5.92 -2.71 -16.25
CA TYR A 94 -5.84 -4.13 -16.56
C TYR A 94 -4.43 -4.71 -16.33
N THR A 95 -3.39 -3.93 -16.64
CA THR A 95 -2.00 -4.40 -16.62
C THR A 95 -1.22 -4.03 -15.37
N TYR A 96 -1.75 -3.18 -14.47
CA TYR A 96 -1.06 -2.80 -13.23
C TYR A 96 -0.60 -3.97 -12.36
N PRO A 97 -1.28 -5.15 -12.30
CA PRO A 97 -0.75 -6.26 -11.50
C PRO A 97 0.63 -6.75 -11.99
N VAL A 98 0.93 -6.57 -13.28
CA VAL A 98 2.24 -6.90 -13.86
C VAL A 98 3.28 -5.83 -13.52
N LEU A 99 2.87 -4.56 -13.47
CA LEU A 99 3.75 -3.49 -12.97
C LEU A 99 4.08 -3.70 -11.49
N MET A 100 3.11 -4.14 -10.68
CA MET A 100 3.35 -4.52 -9.28
C MET A 100 4.34 -5.69 -9.16
N ALA A 101 4.27 -6.67 -10.06
CA ALA A 101 5.27 -7.73 -10.11
C ALA A 101 6.67 -7.17 -10.38
N ALA A 102 6.81 -6.23 -11.32
CA ALA A 102 8.10 -5.56 -11.56
C ALA A 102 8.60 -4.80 -10.32
N ASP A 103 7.71 -4.10 -9.62
CA ASP A 103 8.06 -3.34 -8.40
C ASP A 103 8.69 -4.23 -7.32
N ILE A 104 8.24 -5.48 -7.22
CA ILE A 104 8.72 -6.45 -6.23
C ILE A 104 9.99 -7.16 -6.71
N LEU A 105 9.99 -7.62 -7.96
CA LEU A 105 11.03 -8.49 -8.49
C LEU A 105 12.35 -7.75 -8.80
N LEU A 106 12.32 -6.44 -9.07
CA LEU A 106 13.53 -5.63 -9.28
C LEU A 106 14.51 -5.70 -8.11
N TYR A 107 13.99 -5.78 -6.89
CA TYR A 107 14.78 -5.73 -5.66
C TYR A 107 15.04 -7.09 -5.05
N GLN A 108 14.76 -8.19 -5.78
CA GLN A 108 14.93 -9.55 -5.27
C GLN A 108 14.21 -9.79 -3.93
N ALA A 109 13.04 -9.16 -3.77
CA ALA A 109 12.32 -9.15 -2.50
C ALA A 109 12.01 -10.58 -2.02
N THR A 110 12.46 -10.89 -0.80
CA THR A 110 12.15 -12.17 -0.13
C THR A 110 10.77 -12.14 0.50
N HIS A 111 10.37 -10.98 1.02
CA HIS A 111 9.12 -10.77 1.73
C HIS A 111 8.42 -9.50 1.28
N VAL A 112 7.09 -9.51 1.26
CA VAL A 112 6.28 -8.33 0.93
C VAL A 112 5.19 -8.15 1.99
N PRO A 113 5.23 -7.06 2.78
CA PRO A 113 4.15 -6.74 3.71
C PRO A 113 2.92 -6.28 2.92
N VAL A 114 1.86 -7.08 2.99
CA VAL A 114 0.64 -6.84 2.23
C VAL A 114 -0.61 -7.11 3.06
N GLY A 115 -1.67 -6.36 2.80
CA GLY A 115 -3.01 -6.70 3.26
C GLY A 115 -3.58 -7.88 2.49
N GLU A 116 -4.61 -8.53 3.05
CA GLU A 116 -5.30 -9.69 2.45
C GLU A 116 -5.78 -9.40 1.01
N ASP A 117 -6.16 -8.16 0.71
CA ASP A 117 -6.64 -7.72 -0.60
C ASP A 117 -5.56 -7.76 -1.70
N GLN A 118 -4.28 -7.76 -1.34
CA GLN A 118 -3.17 -7.78 -2.30
C GLN A 118 -2.56 -9.18 -2.46
N LYS A 119 -3.05 -10.19 -1.73
CA LYS A 119 -2.58 -11.57 -1.81
C LYS A 119 -2.64 -12.13 -3.22
N GLN A 120 -3.75 -11.88 -3.95
CA GLN A 120 -3.92 -12.33 -5.33
C GLN A 120 -2.86 -11.75 -6.29
N HIS A 121 -2.45 -10.49 -6.09
CA HIS A 121 -1.39 -9.89 -6.90
C HIS A 121 -0.01 -10.47 -6.57
N LEU A 122 0.23 -10.81 -5.31
CA LEU A 122 1.48 -11.45 -4.91
C LEU A 122 1.57 -12.88 -5.47
N GLU A 123 0.47 -13.63 -5.46
CA GLU A 123 0.37 -14.93 -6.15
C GLU A 123 0.68 -14.79 -7.65
N LEU A 124 0.09 -13.80 -8.34
CA LEU A 124 0.42 -13.53 -9.73
C LEU A 124 1.91 -13.16 -9.93
N THR A 125 2.48 -12.38 -9.02
CA THR A 125 3.90 -12.01 -9.06
C THR A 125 4.79 -13.25 -9.00
N ARG A 126 4.46 -14.21 -8.13
CA ARG A 126 5.16 -15.49 -8.02
C ARG A 126 5.00 -16.33 -9.29
N ASP A 127 3.79 -16.44 -9.83
CA ASP A 127 3.52 -17.19 -11.07
C ASP A 127 4.29 -16.64 -12.27
N ILE A 128 4.42 -15.31 -12.37
CA ILE A 128 5.22 -14.63 -13.40
C ILE A 128 6.71 -14.90 -13.19
N ALA A 129 7.21 -14.79 -11.95
CA ALA A 129 8.61 -15.04 -11.62
C ALA A 129 9.02 -16.50 -11.90
N GLU A 130 8.23 -17.48 -11.46
CA GLU A 130 8.46 -18.91 -11.73
C GLU A 130 8.50 -19.20 -13.23
N ARG A 131 7.58 -18.61 -13.99
CA ARG A 131 7.53 -18.77 -15.45
C ARG A 131 8.73 -18.16 -16.14
N PHE A 132 9.10 -16.93 -15.76
CA PHE A 132 10.31 -16.28 -16.29
C PHE A 132 11.52 -17.17 -16.02
N ASN A 133 11.72 -17.61 -14.77
CA ASN A 133 12.86 -18.42 -14.37
C ASN A 133 12.94 -19.73 -15.15
N LYS A 134 11.81 -20.39 -15.37
CA LYS A 134 11.73 -21.63 -16.15
C LYS A 134 12.02 -21.41 -17.64
N GLN A 135 11.59 -20.28 -18.20
CA GLN A 135 11.68 -20.01 -19.63
C GLN A 135 13.06 -19.49 -20.04
N PHE A 136 13.63 -18.59 -19.25
CA PHE A 136 14.85 -17.86 -19.63
C PHE A 136 16.07 -18.22 -18.76
N GLY A 137 15.87 -18.75 -17.56
CA GLY A 137 16.91 -19.06 -16.58
C GLY A 137 16.63 -18.43 -15.22
N GLU A 138 17.14 -19.03 -14.14
CA GLU A 138 16.90 -18.55 -12.78
C GLU A 138 17.44 -17.13 -12.56
N LEU A 139 16.54 -16.19 -12.28
CA LEU A 139 16.86 -14.79 -11.98
C LEU A 139 16.13 -14.29 -10.74
N PHE A 140 14.81 -14.51 -10.67
CA PHE A 140 13.95 -13.88 -9.68
C PHE A 140 13.79 -14.74 -8.43
N THR A 141 13.97 -14.11 -7.27
CA THR A 141 13.52 -14.64 -5.98
C THR A 141 11.99 -14.66 -5.92
N LEU A 142 11.41 -15.73 -5.35
CA LEU A 142 9.96 -15.86 -5.19
C LEU A 142 9.52 -15.23 -3.87
N PRO A 143 8.82 -14.08 -3.88
CA PRO A 143 8.46 -13.37 -2.66
C PRO A 143 7.42 -14.12 -1.83
N VAL A 144 7.45 -13.96 -0.51
CA VAL A 144 6.50 -14.52 0.46
C VAL A 144 5.66 -13.40 1.09
N PRO A 145 4.33 -13.57 1.28
CA PRO A 145 3.52 -12.57 1.96
C PRO A 145 3.87 -12.47 3.44
N MET A 146 3.98 -11.25 3.96
CA MET A 146 3.94 -10.96 5.38
C MET A 146 2.58 -10.36 5.72
N ILE A 147 1.72 -11.16 6.37
CA ILE A 147 0.37 -10.76 6.78
C ILE A 147 0.37 -10.54 8.29
N GLY A 148 -0.04 -9.36 8.75
CA GLY A 148 -0.12 -9.06 10.18
C GLY A 148 -1.26 -9.81 10.87
N GLU A 149 -1.02 -10.29 12.11
CA GLU A 149 -1.96 -11.16 12.85
C GLU A 149 -3.21 -10.43 13.40
N VAL A 150 -3.18 -9.10 13.58
CA VAL A 150 -4.29 -8.32 14.18
C VAL A 150 -4.51 -7.01 13.40
N GLY A 151 -5.78 -6.67 13.13
CA GLY A 151 -6.14 -5.43 12.42
C GLY A 151 -6.02 -5.48 10.90
N ALA A 152 -5.86 -6.67 10.31
CA ALA A 152 -5.65 -6.88 8.88
C ALA A 152 -6.76 -6.28 7.97
N ARG A 153 -7.94 -5.99 8.53
CA ARG A 153 -9.06 -5.42 7.79
C ARG A 153 -9.91 -4.47 8.64
N ILE A 154 -9.63 -3.18 8.54
CA ILE A 154 -10.49 -2.13 9.08
C ILE A 154 -11.62 -1.82 8.09
N MET A 155 -12.85 -1.75 8.60
CA MET A 155 -14.06 -1.54 7.80
C MET A 155 -14.42 -0.05 7.73
N ALA A 156 -15.18 0.32 6.71
CA ALA A 156 -15.68 1.67 6.54
C ALA A 156 -16.63 2.05 7.69
N LEU A 157 -16.56 3.30 8.14
CA LEU A 157 -17.35 3.78 9.27
C LEU A 157 -18.84 3.92 8.95
N ASP A 158 -19.18 4.18 7.69
CA ASP A 158 -20.55 4.35 7.21
C ASP A 158 -21.16 3.04 6.66
N GLU A 159 -20.33 2.17 6.08
CA GLU A 159 -20.73 0.85 5.59
C GLU A 159 -19.83 -0.24 6.19
N PRO A 160 -20.11 -0.73 7.41
CA PRO A 160 -19.23 -1.68 8.13
C PRO A 160 -19.02 -3.04 7.44
N GLN A 161 -19.74 -3.33 6.36
CA GLN A 161 -19.56 -4.52 5.52
C GLN A 161 -18.50 -4.32 4.41
N LYS A 162 -18.12 -3.07 4.13
CA LYS A 162 -17.10 -2.72 3.13
C LYS A 162 -15.79 -2.36 3.83
N LYS A 163 -14.66 -2.73 3.21
CA LYS A 163 -13.33 -2.32 3.69
C LYS A 163 -13.21 -0.79 3.63
N MET A 164 -12.55 -0.19 4.62
CA MET A 164 -12.22 1.23 4.57
C MET A 164 -11.33 1.50 3.35
N SER A 165 -11.70 2.51 2.55
CA SER A 165 -10.98 2.85 1.32
C SER A 165 -10.68 4.34 1.24
N LYS A 166 -9.42 4.67 0.92
CA LYS A 166 -8.96 6.06 0.71
C LYS A 166 -9.74 6.75 -0.42
N SER A 167 -10.21 6.01 -1.41
CA SER A 167 -10.91 6.54 -2.59
C SER A 167 -12.44 6.49 -2.49
N ALA A 168 -13.01 6.15 -1.32
CA ALA A 168 -14.46 6.17 -1.13
C ALA A 168 -15.01 7.60 -1.29
N LYS A 169 -16.13 7.76 -2.01
CA LYS A 169 -16.75 9.07 -2.28
C LYS A 169 -17.16 9.80 -0.98
N ASN A 170 -17.67 9.05 0.00
CA ASN A 170 -18.04 9.61 1.29
C ASN A 170 -16.80 9.75 2.18
N GLU A 171 -16.40 10.97 2.51
CA GLU A 171 -15.28 11.21 3.43
C GLU A 171 -15.57 10.71 4.85
N MET A 172 -16.84 10.59 5.24
CA MET A 172 -17.24 10.10 6.55
C MET A 172 -16.99 8.59 6.73
N SER A 173 -16.67 7.87 5.65
CA SER A 173 -16.36 6.43 5.66
C SER A 173 -15.02 6.08 6.28
N ARG A 174 -14.10 7.04 6.42
CA ARG A 174 -12.69 6.80 6.75
C ARG A 174 -12.11 7.89 7.64
N ILE A 175 -11.08 7.55 8.41
CA ILE A 175 -10.22 8.52 9.10
C ILE A 175 -8.89 8.62 8.35
N LEU A 176 -8.46 9.83 8.04
CA LEU A 176 -7.15 10.12 7.48
C LEU A 176 -6.17 10.43 8.62
N LEU A 177 -4.88 10.11 8.43
CA LEU A 177 -3.84 10.38 9.43
C LEU A 177 -3.68 11.88 9.74
N LEU A 178 -4.07 12.74 8.80
CA LEU A 178 -4.03 14.19 8.92
C LEU A 178 -5.40 14.82 9.23
N ASP A 179 -6.43 14.02 9.52
CA ASP A 179 -7.71 14.58 9.96
C ASP A 179 -7.52 15.34 11.28
N SER A 180 -8.18 16.50 11.40
CA SER A 180 -8.18 17.27 12.63
C SER A 180 -8.96 16.53 13.74
N PRO A 181 -8.70 16.84 15.03
CA PRO A 181 -9.46 16.27 16.14
C PRO A 181 -10.98 16.41 15.97
N GLU A 182 -11.45 17.55 15.47
CA GLU A 182 -12.86 17.82 15.21
C GLU A 182 -13.43 16.92 14.11
N MET A 183 -12.63 16.67 13.07
CA MET A 183 -13.02 15.78 11.97
C MET A 183 -13.07 14.32 12.42
N ILE A 184 -12.07 13.87 13.19
CA ILE A 184 -12.04 12.51 13.78
C ILE A 184 -13.29 12.31 14.65
N LEU A 185 -13.56 13.24 15.57
CA LEU A 185 -14.74 13.19 16.43
C LEU A 185 -16.04 13.13 15.63
N LYS A 186 -16.17 13.99 14.60
CA LYS A 186 -17.35 14.01 13.73
C LYS A 186 -17.53 12.67 13.00
N LYS A 187 -16.46 12.07 12.50
CA LYS A 187 -16.47 10.79 11.78
C LYS A 187 -16.85 9.63 12.69
N ILE A 188 -16.24 9.52 13.87
CA ILE A 188 -16.57 8.48 14.85
C ILE A 188 -18.01 8.63 15.37
N LYS A 189 -18.48 9.85 15.66
CA LYS A 189 -19.87 10.08 16.05
C LYS A 189 -20.87 9.58 15.00
N ARG A 190 -20.58 9.82 13.73
CA ARG A 190 -21.42 9.40 12.60
C ARG A 190 -21.24 7.94 12.16
N ALA A 191 -20.27 7.21 12.71
CA ALA A 191 -20.07 5.82 12.36
C ALA A 191 -21.34 5.01 12.60
N VAL A 192 -21.73 4.17 11.64
CA VAL A 192 -22.93 3.35 11.69
C VAL A 192 -22.79 2.28 12.77
N THR A 193 -23.81 2.17 13.61
CA THR A 193 -23.94 1.18 14.69
C THR A 193 -25.34 0.58 14.64
N ASP A 194 -25.56 -0.52 15.36
CA ASP A 194 -26.89 -1.09 15.56
C ASP A 194 -27.72 -0.26 16.57
N THR A 195 -28.92 -0.75 16.92
CA THR A 195 -29.85 -0.11 17.85
C THR A 195 -29.92 -0.80 19.22
N GLU A 196 -29.09 -1.82 19.48
CA GLU A 196 -29.13 -2.62 20.72
C GLU A 196 -28.48 -1.90 21.91
N ASN A 197 -27.65 -0.88 21.66
CA ASN A 197 -26.91 -0.13 22.70
C ASN A 197 -26.10 -1.01 23.65
N GLU A 198 -25.48 -2.06 23.11
CA GLU A 198 -24.59 -2.97 23.82
C GLU A 198 -23.21 -2.98 23.15
N ILE A 199 -22.17 -2.64 23.89
CA ILE A 199 -20.79 -2.59 23.38
C ILE A 199 -20.19 -3.99 23.52
N ARG A 200 -20.39 -4.79 22.47
CA ARG A 200 -19.99 -6.20 22.40
C ARG A 200 -19.45 -6.52 21.01
N TYR A 201 -18.38 -7.29 20.95
CA TYR A 201 -17.77 -7.76 19.73
C TYR A 201 -18.57 -8.93 19.16
N ASP A 202 -19.16 -8.69 17.99
CA ASP A 202 -19.97 -9.64 17.24
C ASP A 202 -19.94 -9.18 15.77
N PRO A 203 -18.93 -9.56 14.96
CA PRO A 203 -18.79 -9.06 13.59
C PRO A 203 -19.98 -9.39 12.69
N GLU A 204 -20.73 -10.46 12.99
CA GLU A 204 -21.90 -10.88 12.22
C GLU A 204 -23.12 -10.02 12.54
N LYS A 205 -23.43 -9.83 13.83
CA LYS A 205 -24.65 -9.11 14.25
C LYS A 205 -24.44 -7.62 14.49
N LYS A 206 -23.22 -7.24 14.88
CA LYS A 206 -22.82 -5.89 15.31
C LYS A 206 -21.55 -5.42 14.57
N PRO A 207 -21.52 -5.46 13.23
CA PRO A 207 -20.31 -5.19 12.45
C PRO A 207 -19.74 -3.78 12.72
N GLY A 208 -20.61 -2.78 12.90
CA GLY A 208 -20.20 -1.42 13.22
C GLY A 208 -19.48 -1.30 14.57
N ILE A 209 -20.08 -1.85 15.64
CA ILE A 209 -19.49 -1.84 16.99
C ILE A 209 -18.21 -2.68 17.03
N SER A 210 -18.20 -3.84 16.37
CA SER A 210 -17.03 -4.69 16.28
C SER A 210 -15.85 -4.00 15.59
N ASN A 211 -16.12 -3.25 14.51
CA ASN A 211 -15.11 -2.44 13.84
C ASN A 211 -14.56 -1.34 14.76
N LEU A 212 -15.43 -0.62 15.48
CA LEU A 212 -15.01 0.43 16.42
C LEU A 212 -14.20 -0.15 17.60
N LEU A 213 -14.58 -1.30 18.14
CA LEU A 213 -13.81 -2.02 19.17
C LEU A 213 -12.44 -2.46 18.65
N SER A 214 -12.37 -2.93 17.40
CA SER A 214 -11.10 -3.30 16.76
C SER A 214 -10.17 -2.09 16.63
N ILE A 215 -10.71 -0.95 16.16
CA ILE A 215 -9.95 0.31 16.05
C ILE A 215 -9.49 0.76 17.44
N TYR A 216 -10.37 0.75 18.44
CA TYR A 216 -10.03 1.13 19.82
C TYR A 216 -8.88 0.26 20.34
N SER A 217 -9.00 -1.06 20.22
CA SER A 217 -8.01 -2.02 20.67
C SER A 217 -6.63 -1.75 20.04
N LEU A 218 -6.59 -1.50 18.72
CA LEU A 218 -5.33 -1.21 18.00
C LEU A 218 -4.66 0.08 18.45
N PHE A 219 -5.42 1.14 18.74
CA PHE A 219 -4.84 2.42 19.14
C PHE A 219 -4.50 2.49 20.64
N SER A 220 -5.27 1.80 21.48
CA SER A 220 -5.06 1.80 22.94
C SER A 220 -4.10 0.71 23.44
N GLY A 221 -3.95 -0.38 22.68
CA GLY A 221 -3.30 -1.61 23.15
C GLY A 221 -4.15 -2.44 24.12
N GLU A 222 -5.36 -2.00 24.47
CA GLU A 222 -6.30 -2.77 25.31
C GLU A 222 -6.91 -3.92 24.49
N SER A 223 -7.01 -5.12 25.07
CA SER A 223 -7.72 -6.24 24.44
C SER A 223 -9.21 -5.94 24.27
N ILE A 224 -9.85 -6.48 23.24
CA ILE A 224 -11.30 -6.31 22.99
C ILE A 224 -12.12 -6.72 24.23
N GLU A 225 -11.77 -7.82 24.90
CA GLU A 225 -12.48 -8.31 26.09
C GLU A 225 -12.35 -7.33 27.28
N ALA A 226 -11.24 -6.60 27.38
CA ALA A 226 -11.07 -5.56 28.38
C ALA A 226 -11.95 -4.34 28.07
N LEU A 227 -12.05 -3.97 26.80
CA LEU A 227 -12.90 -2.87 26.35
C LEU A 227 -14.39 -3.21 26.56
N GLU A 228 -14.83 -4.43 26.26
CA GLU A 228 -16.20 -4.88 26.53
C GLU A 228 -16.54 -4.77 28.03
N ARG A 229 -15.62 -5.20 28.91
CA ARG A 229 -15.79 -5.05 30.37
C ARG A 229 -15.82 -3.58 30.80
N LYS A 230 -14.91 -2.75 30.26
CA LYS A 230 -14.81 -1.31 30.56
C LYS A 230 -16.09 -0.56 30.19
N TYR A 231 -16.72 -0.95 29.08
CA TYR A 231 -17.91 -0.31 28.54
C TYR A 231 -19.21 -1.08 28.80
N ALA A 232 -19.21 -2.04 29.72
CA ALA A 232 -20.41 -2.78 30.10
C ALA A 232 -21.47 -1.83 30.66
N GLY A 233 -22.67 -1.84 30.07
CA GLY A 233 -23.77 -0.95 30.44
C GLY A 233 -23.62 0.51 30.00
N VAL A 234 -22.56 0.85 29.26
CA VAL A 234 -22.34 2.20 28.72
C VAL A 234 -23.02 2.35 27.36
N GLN A 235 -23.63 3.51 27.12
CA GLN A 235 -24.26 3.86 25.84
C GLN A 235 -23.20 4.12 24.74
N TYR A 236 -23.59 4.03 23.46
CA TYR A 236 -22.65 4.25 22.35
C TYR A 236 -22.03 5.65 22.28
N GLY A 237 -22.74 6.69 22.75
CA GLY A 237 -22.27 8.07 22.72
C GLY A 237 -20.94 8.28 23.45
N PRO A 238 -20.87 8.00 24.77
CA PRO A 238 -19.63 8.05 25.54
C PRO A 238 -18.51 7.20 24.93
N PHE A 239 -18.78 5.94 24.58
CA PHE A 239 -17.78 5.08 23.93
C PHE A 239 -17.18 5.68 22.65
N LYS A 240 -18.02 6.27 21.79
CA LYS A 240 -17.58 6.95 20.58
C LYS A 240 -16.76 8.21 20.86
N ASN A 241 -17.06 8.95 21.93
CA ASN A 241 -16.26 10.11 22.31
C ASN A 241 -14.86 9.67 22.77
N ASP A 242 -14.79 8.69 23.67
CA ASP A 242 -13.52 8.17 24.17
C ASP A 242 -12.66 7.58 23.04
N LEU A 243 -13.28 6.84 22.11
CA LEU A 243 -12.58 6.33 20.92
C LEU A 243 -11.97 7.47 20.08
N ALA A 244 -12.71 8.56 19.87
CA ALA A 244 -12.21 9.70 19.11
C ALA A 244 -11.01 10.37 19.80
N GLU A 245 -11.03 10.45 21.13
CA GLU A 245 -9.91 10.95 21.94
C GLU A 245 -8.68 10.04 21.85
N VAL A 246 -8.87 8.71 21.96
CA VAL A 246 -7.79 7.71 21.81
C VAL A 246 -7.13 7.81 20.43
N ILE A 247 -7.92 7.91 19.36
CA ILE A 247 -7.38 8.07 18.00
C ILE A 247 -6.63 9.40 17.87
N THR A 248 -7.21 10.49 18.38
CA THR A 248 -6.60 11.83 18.32
C THR A 248 -5.27 11.88 19.06
N GLY A 249 -5.22 11.33 20.28
CA GLY A 249 -3.98 11.26 21.08
C GLY A 249 -2.92 10.39 20.41
N SER A 250 -3.30 9.31 19.74
CA SER A 250 -2.36 8.45 19.02
C SER A 250 -1.81 9.11 17.76
N LEU A 251 -2.65 9.84 17.02
CA LEU A 251 -2.24 10.52 15.79
C LEU A 251 -1.50 11.83 16.04
N SER A 252 -1.62 12.44 17.22
CA SER A 252 -1.03 13.76 17.48
C SER A 252 0.48 13.79 17.29
N GLU A 253 1.18 12.71 17.66
CA GLU A 253 2.63 12.62 17.50
C GLU A 253 3.05 12.45 16.03
N ILE A 254 2.28 11.68 15.25
CA ILE A 254 2.48 11.55 13.80
C ILE A 254 2.25 12.91 13.13
N GLN A 255 1.17 13.61 13.49
CA GLN A 255 0.83 14.93 12.95
C GLN A 255 1.82 16.01 13.38
N ARG A 256 2.42 15.90 14.56
CA ARG A 256 3.52 16.78 15.01
C ARG A 256 4.75 16.55 14.14
N ARG A 257 5.23 15.30 14.04
CA ARG A 257 6.40 14.95 13.20
C ARG A 257 6.17 15.33 11.74
N TYR A 258 4.98 15.10 11.19
CA TYR A 258 4.63 15.50 9.83
C TYR A 258 4.79 17.01 9.58
N ARG A 259 4.42 17.86 10.56
CA ARG A 259 4.57 19.32 10.47
C ARG A 259 6.01 19.79 10.63
N GLU A 260 6.86 18.99 11.27
CA GLU A 260 8.28 19.31 11.51
C GLU A 260 9.17 18.90 10.34
N VAL A 261 8.79 17.86 9.60
CA VAL A 261 9.50 17.42 8.39
C VAL A 261 9.31 18.45 7.27
N SER A 262 10.41 19.04 6.81
CA SER A 262 10.35 20.03 5.74
C SER A 262 10.19 19.37 4.37
N ARG A 263 9.62 20.11 3.41
CA ARG A 263 9.52 19.63 2.03
C ARG A 263 10.89 19.36 1.42
N GLU A 264 11.87 20.20 1.73
CA GLU A 264 13.25 20.07 1.24
C GLU A 264 13.88 18.77 1.76
N GLU A 265 13.66 18.42 3.02
CA GLU A 265 14.15 17.17 3.62
C GLU A 265 13.53 15.93 2.95
N VAL A 266 12.22 15.98 2.68
CA VAL A 266 11.50 14.89 1.98
C VAL A 266 12.04 14.72 0.57
N VAL A 267 12.15 15.80 -0.19
CA VAL A 267 12.63 15.74 -1.58
C VAL A 267 14.08 15.26 -1.64
N ALA A 268 14.95 15.72 -0.73
CA ALA A 268 16.33 15.23 -0.65
C ALA A 268 16.36 13.72 -0.35
N SER A 269 15.55 13.26 0.61
CA SER A 269 15.46 11.83 0.95
C SER A 269 14.95 10.97 -0.21
N LEU A 270 13.95 11.47 -0.96
CA LEU A 270 13.42 10.78 -2.15
C LEU A 270 14.44 10.70 -3.29
N ASN A 271 15.28 11.72 -3.48
CA ASN A 271 16.33 11.69 -4.48
C ASN A 271 17.42 10.68 -4.11
N GLU A 272 17.91 10.71 -2.86
CA GLU A 272 18.89 9.73 -2.37
C GLU A 272 18.34 8.30 -2.44
N GLY A 273 17.07 8.11 -2.06
CA GLY A 273 16.40 6.83 -2.17
C GLY A 273 16.24 6.35 -3.61
N ALA A 274 15.95 7.25 -4.56
CA ALA A 274 15.85 6.91 -5.97
C ALA A 274 17.20 6.49 -6.57
N GLU A 275 18.31 7.11 -6.15
CA GLU A 275 19.66 6.70 -6.56
C GLU A 275 19.99 5.27 -6.08
N LYS A 276 19.77 5.00 -4.79
CA LYS A 276 19.96 3.65 -4.21
C LYS A 276 19.06 2.61 -4.87
N ALA A 277 17.79 2.93 -5.05
CA ALA A 277 16.83 2.05 -5.70
C ALA A 277 17.21 1.76 -7.16
N SER A 278 17.66 2.78 -7.90
CA SER A 278 18.10 2.63 -9.29
C SER A 278 19.32 1.72 -9.42
N GLU A 279 20.28 1.81 -8.50
CA GLU A 279 21.47 0.94 -8.52
C GLU A 279 21.09 -0.54 -8.43
N VAL A 280 20.21 -0.91 -7.48
CA VAL A 280 19.74 -2.29 -7.31
C VAL A 280 18.85 -2.73 -8.47
N ALA A 281 17.89 -1.90 -8.85
CA ALA A 281 16.93 -2.20 -9.89
C ALA A 281 17.61 -2.40 -11.26
N GLU A 282 18.60 -1.57 -11.62
CA GLU A 282 19.30 -1.69 -12.90
C GLU A 282 20.13 -2.98 -12.98
N GLN A 283 20.68 -3.47 -11.88
CA GLN A 283 21.38 -4.76 -11.86
C GLN A 283 20.44 -5.92 -12.22
N THR A 284 19.24 -5.96 -11.63
CA THR A 284 18.23 -6.97 -11.95
C THR A 284 17.72 -6.81 -13.38
N LEU A 285 17.41 -5.58 -13.80
CA LEU A 285 16.91 -5.31 -15.15
C LEU A 285 17.93 -5.69 -16.22
N ARG A 286 19.22 -5.38 -16.01
CA ARG A 286 20.28 -5.77 -16.95
C ARG A 286 20.32 -7.28 -17.15
N LYS A 287 20.27 -8.07 -16.06
CA LYS A 287 20.22 -9.54 -16.16
C LYS A 287 18.95 -10.00 -16.88
N ALA A 288 17.80 -9.39 -16.59
CA ALA A 288 16.55 -9.70 -17.29
C ALA A 288 16.67 -9.43 -18.81
N ARG A 289 17.25 -8.30 -19.21
CA ARG A 289 17.52 -7.97 -20.63
C ARG A 289 18.46 -8.99 -21.29
N GLU A 290 19.54 -9.37 -20.62
CA GLU A 290 20.49 -10.39 -21.10
C GLU A 290 19.78 -11.73 -21.34
N LEU A 291 18.94 -12.18 -20.39
CA LEU A 291 18.16 -13.41 -20.49
C LEU A 291 17.05 -13.34 -21.56
N PHE A 292 16.48 -12.16 -21.80
CA PHE A 292 15.58 -11.90 -22.93
C PHE A 292 16.31 -11.86 -24.29
N GLY A 293 17.65 -11.84 -24.29
CA GLY A 293 18.46 -11.81 -25.51
C GLY A 293 18.60 -10.41 -26.14
N PHE A 294 18.38 -9.34 -25.37
CA PHE A 294 18.57 -7.98 -25.88
C PHE A 294 20.05 -7.63 -26.01
N LEU A 295 20.39 -6.92 -27.09
CA LEU A 295 21.75 -6.45 -27.31
C LEU A 295 22.11 -5.37 -26.26
N PRO A 296 23.28 -5.46 -25.62
CA PRO A 296 23.73 -4.42 -24.70
C PRO A 296 24.00 -3.12 -25.46
N LYS A 297 23.74 -1.97 -24.82
CA LYS A 297 24.18 -0.67 -25.34
C LYS A 297 25.72 -0.65 -25.37
N THR A 298 26.25 -0.60 -26.57
CA THR A 298 27.67 -0.85 -26.83
C THR A 298 28.58 0.32 -26.48
N ASN A 299 29.67 0.02 -25.75
CA ASN A 299 31.03 0.38 -26.18
C ASN A 299 31.96 -0.86 -26.31
N GLN A 300 31.45 -2.10 -26.17
CA GLN A 300 32.26 -3.33 -26.10
C GLN A 300 32.06 -4.38 -27.22
N LEU A 301 31.12 -4.20 -28.16
CA LEU A 301 30.82 -5.18 -29.22
C LEU A 301 31.68 -5.01 -30.49
N LEU A 302 32.71 -4.15 -30.47
CA LEU A 302 33.63 -3.99 -31.61
C LEU A 302 34.97 -4.74 -31.46
N SER A 303 35.22 -5.44 -30.34
CA SER A 303 36.53 -6.10 -30.11
C SER A 303 36.53 -7.62 -30.25
N GLU A 304 35.40 -8.29 -30.48
CA GLU A 304 35.35 -9.76 -30.58
C GLU A 304 35.03 -10.28 -32.00
N LYS A 305 35.15 -9.43 -33.02
CA LYS A 305 35.12 -9.85 -34.43
C LYS A 305 36.24 -9.21 -35.26
N MET A 306 37.48 -9.39 -34.81
CA MET A 306 38.70 -9.37 -35.62
C MET A 306 39.59 -10.53 -35.18
#